data_AF-A0A7S1RC44-F1
#
_entry.id   AF-A0A7S1RC44-F1
#
_cell.length_a   1.000
_cell.length_b   1.000
_cell.length_c   1.000
_cell.angle_alpha   90.00
_cell.angle_beta   90.00
_cell.angle_gamma   90.00
#
_symmetry.space_group_name_H-M   'P 1'
#
loop_
_entity.id
_entity.type
_entity.pdbx_description
1 polymer ?
#
loop_
_entity_poly.entity_id
_entity_poly.type
_entity_poly.pdbx_seq_one_letter_code
_entity_poly.pdbx_strand_id
1 'polypeptide(L)'
;PSARGNFVGALRDIAERHGLQFQTFSRDWIVQISDERSQRRCSVFGYTFDINPAGAVEICKEKAATSLVLEGHGVPNIPHTVFLSPSNPFTAEYVPRSGIWADVQALVNRIGFPVVLKPLKGTGGLDVMKATCWREGEGAVQH
;
A
#
# COMPACT_ATOMS: atom_id res chain seq x y z
N PRO A 1 15.60 12.41 30.17
CA PRO A 1 14.81 11.27 29.64
C PRO A 1 15.15 11.00 28.16
N SER A 2 15.16 9.73 27.72
CA SER A 2 15.41 9.38 26.32
C SER A 2 14.19 9.66 25.45
N ALA A 3 14.36 9.80 24.12
CA ALA A 3 13.23 9.95 23.20
C ALA A 3 12.20 8.82 23.34
N ARG A 4 12.68 7.58 23.52
CA ARG A 4 11.82 6.42 23.82
C ARG A 4 11.07 6.60 25.15
N GLY A 5 11.76 7.02 26.20
CA GLY A 5 11.14 7.25 27.50
C GLY A 5 10.03 8.31 27.45
N ASN A 6 10.25 9.40 26.71
CA ASN A 6 9.22 10.43 26.51
C ASN A 6 8.01 9.90 25.74
N PHE A 7 8.24 9.13 24.67
CA PHE A 7 7.16 8.53 23.88
C PHE A 7 6.31 7.56 24.70
N VAL A 8 6.95 6.64 25.42
CA VAL A 8 6.28 5.66 26.28
C VAL A 8 5.56 6.36 27.44
N GLY A 9 6.16 7.39 28.02
CA GLY A 9 5.52 8.23 29.04
C GLY A 9 4.24 8.89 28.51
N ALA A 10 4.29 9.50 27.33
CA ALA A 10 3.11 10.10 26.70
C ALA A 10 1.99 9.08 26.46
N LEU A 11 2.32 7.86 26.02
CA LEU A 11 1.33 6.78 25.84
C LEU A 11 0.71 6.33 27.17
N ARG A 12 1.51 6.25 28.24
CA ARG A 12 1.02 5.93 29.58
C ARG A 12 0.06 7.00 30.09
N ASP A 13 0.44 8.27 29.98
CA ASP A 13 -0.41 9.40 30.40
C ASP A 13 -1.74 9.43 29.63
N ILE A 14 -1.74 9.04 28.35
CA ILE A 14 -2.96 8.91 27.56
C ILE A 14 -3.78 7.73 28.07
N ALA A 15 -3.17 6.55 28.25
CA ALA A 15 -3.88 5.37 28.75
C ALA A 15 -4.55 5.62 30.10
N GLU A 16 -3.84 6.24 31.05
CA GLU A 16 -4.37 6.60 32.37
C GLU A 16 -5.54 7.59 32.27
N ARG A 17 -5.39 8.66 31.47
CA ARG A 17 -6.47 9.65 31.26
C ARG A 17 -7.74 9.05 30.67
N HIS A 18 -7.61 8.00 29.87
CA HIS A 18 -8.75 7.33 29.23
C HIS A 18 -9.22 6.07 29.98
N GLY A 19 -8.62 5.74 31.13
CA GLY A 19 -8.96 4.53 31.89
C GLY A 19 -8.65 3.23 31.14
N LEU A 20 -7.60 3.23 30.32
CA LEU A 20 -7.11 2.10 29.54
C LEU A 20 -6.01 1.37 30.30
N GLN A 21 -5.93 0.06 30.12
CA GLN A 21 -4.83 -0.75 30.66
C GLN A 21 -3.56 -0.50 29.85
N PHE A 22 -2.42 -0.36 30.53
CA PHE A 22 -1.12 -0.10 29.92
C PHE A 22 -0.09 -1.12 30.38
N GLN A 23 0.51 -1.84 29.43
CA GLN A 23 1.55 -2.83 29.68
C GLN A 23 2.74 -2.59 28.76
N THR A 24 3.96 -2.88 29.25
CA THR A 24 5.17 -2.83 28.43
C THR A 24 5.92 -4.15 28.49
N PHE A 25 6.59 -4.48 27.38
CA PHE A 25 7.44 -5.65 27.24
C PHE A 25 8.78 -5.25 26.60
N SER A 26 9.79 -6.11 26.74
CA SER A 26 11.11 -5.93 26.11
C SER A 26 11.72 -4.54 26.36
N ARG A 27 11.76 -4.11 27.64
CA ARG A 27 12.31 -2.80 28.06
C ARG A 27 11.67 -1.61 27.32
N ASP A 28 10.34 -1.60 27.32
CA ASP A 28 9.49 -0.59 26.67
C ASP A 28 9.60 -0.55 25.14
N TRP A 29 10.11 -1.61 24.51
CA TRP A 29 10.10 -1.72 23.06
C TRP A 29 8.74 -2.11 22.51
N ILE A 30 7.94 -2.84 23.29
CA ILE A 30 6.57 -3.21 22.95
C ILE A 30 5.66 -2.61 24.01
N VAL A 31 4.66 -1.85 23.58
CA VAL A 31 3.59 -1.32 24.44
C VAL A 31 2.29 -1.99 24.03
N GLN A 32 1.49 -2.42 25.00
CA GLN A 32 0.12 -2.85 24.79
C GLN A 32 -0.83 -1.95 25.57
N ILE A 33 -1.83 -1.42 24.86
CA ILE A 33 -2.90 -0.62 25.42
C ILE A 33 -4.20 -1.37 25.15
N SER A 34 -4.99 -1.65 26.18
CA SER A 34 -6.28 -2.35 26.03
C SER A 34 -7.41 -1.64 26.73
N ASP A 35 -8.58 -1.66 26.07
CA ASP A 35 -9.84 -1.19 26.61
C ASP A 35 -10.70 -2.41 26.98
N GLU A 36 -10.84 -2.67 28.28
CA GLU A 36 -11.67 -3.78 28.77
C GLU A 36 -13.16 -3.61 28.43
N ARG A 37 -13.64 -2.38 28.21
CA ARG A 37 -15.05 -2.11 27.91
C ARG A 37 -15.39 -2.53 26.49
N SER A 38 -14.51 -2.23 25.53
CA SER A 38 -14.69 -2.58 24.12
C SER A 38 -13.97 -3.86 23.69
N GLN A 39 -13.20 -4.50 24.59
CA GLN A 39 -12.36 -5.66 24.30
C GLN A 39 -11.35 -5.40 23.16
N ARG A 40 -10.98 -4.13 22.95
CA ARG A 40 -10.00 -3.73 21.94
C ARG A 40 -8.60 -3.69 22.54
N ARG A 41 -7.61 -4.05 21.73
CA ARG A 41 -6.20 -3.99 22.07
C ARG A 41 -5.44 -3.33 20.92
N CYS A 42 -4.52 -2.45 21.29
CA CYS A 42 -3.55 -1.83 20.41
C CYS A 42 -2.15 -2.22 20.89
N SER A 43 -1.31 -2.65 19.97
CA SER A 43 0.10 -2.97 20.16
C SER A 43 0.94 -1.93 19.43
N VAL A 44 1.95 -1.42 20.11
CA VAL A 44 2.95 -0.51 19.55
C VAL A 44 4.31 -1.19 19.62
N PHE A 45 4.98 -1.35 18.48
CA PHE A 45 6.36 -1.87 18.39
C PHE A 45 7.29 -0.72 18.01
N GLY A 46 8.15 -0.29 18.95
CA GLY A 46 8.90 0.96 18.82
C GLY A 46 7.95 2.15 18.76
N TYR A 47 7.70 2.67 17.56
CA TYR A 47 6.76 3.77 17.29
C TYR A 47 5.65 3.37 16.28
N THR A 48 5.59 2.10 15.89
CA THR A 48 4.64 1.57 14.93
C THR A 48 3.41 1.03 15.64
N PHE A 49 2.25 1.63 15.40
CA PHE A 49 0.96 1.16 15.92
C PHE A 49 0.34 0.11 14.99
N ASP A 50 -0.40 -0.85 15.56
CA ASP A 50 -1.20 -1.84 14.84
C ASP A 50 -2.53 -1.29 14.29
N ILE A 51 -2.52 -0.05 13.77
CA ILE A 51 -3.70 0.68 13.25
C ILE A 51 -4.35 -0.05 12.07
N ASN A 52 -3.54 -0.61 11.17
CA ASN A 52 -4.03 -1.23 9.95
C ASN A 52 -3.77 -2.75 9.97
N PRO A 53 -4.77 -3.58 9.65
CA PRO A 53 -4.53 -5.00 9.37
C PRO A 53 -3.50 -5.14 8.24
N ALA A 54 -2.68 -6.19 8.31
CA ALA A 54 -1.63 -6.42 7.32
C ALA A 54 -2.17 -6.45 5.86
N GLY A 55 -3.37 -7.01 5.66
CA GLY A 55 -4.03 -7.02 4.36
C GLY A 55 -4.36 -5.62 3.84
N ALA A 56 -4.85 -4.72 4.70
CA ALA A 56 -5.13 -3.33 4.33
C ALA A 56 -3.86 -2.60 3.90
N VAL A 57 -2.75 -2.85 4.60
CA VAL A 57 -1.42 -2.31 4.25
C VAL A 57 -0.98 -2.80 2.86
N GLU A 58 -1.11 -4.10 2.58
CA GLU A 58 -0.71 -4.64 1.27
C GLU A 58 -1.60 -4.14 0.12
N ILE A 59 -2.92 -4.01 0.34
CA ILE A 59 -3.83 -3.37 -0.61
C ILE A 59 -3.36 -1.95 -0.91
N CYS A 60 -3.10 -1.14 0.13
CA CYS A 60 -2.69 0.26 -0.02
C CYS A 60 -1.31 0.43 -0.68
N LYS A 61 -0.42 -0.56 -0.58
CA LYS A 61 0.89 -0.54 -1.27
C LYS A 61 0.76 -0.79 -2.77
N GLU A 62 -0.31 -1.42 -3.21
CA GLU A 62 -0.52 -1.79 -4.60
C GLU A 62 -1.59 -0.90 -5.24
N LYS A 63 -1.19 -0.12 -6.26
CA LYS A 63 -2.04 0.95 -6.82
C LYS A 63 -3.33 0.41 -7.45
N ALA A 64 -3.25 -0.77 -8.08
CA ALA A 64 -4.40 -1.39 -8.71
C ALA A 64 -5.33 -2.08 -7.72
N ALA A 65 -4.81 -2.85 -6.76
CA ALA A 65 -5.62 -3.36 -5.66
C ALA A 65 -6.35 -2.23 -4.91
N THR A 66 -5.66 -1.12 -4.62
CA THR A 66 -6.28 0.07 -4.02
C THR A 66 -7.41 0.60 -4.89
N SER A 67 -7.17 0.81 -6.19
CA SER A 67 -8.15 1.31 -7.14
C SER A 67 -9.40 0.42 -7.22
N LEU A 68 -9.22 -0.90 -7.28
CA LEU A 68 -10.30 -1.89 -7.28
C LEU A 68 -11.14 -1.85 -6.00
N VAL A 69 -10.50 -1.76 -4.83
CA VAL A 69 -11.22 -1.66 -3.55
C VAL A 69 -11.99 -0.35 -3.44
N LEU A 70 -11.40 0.77 -3.85
CA LEU A 70 -12.08 2.06 -3.86
C LEU A 70 -13.29 2.05 -4.81
N GLU A 71 -13.13 1.49 -6.01
CA GLU A 71 -14.21 1.36 -7.00
C GLU A 71 -15.34 0.46 -6.47
N GLY A 72 -15.02 -0.69 -5.86
CA GLY A 72 -16.01 -1.59 -5.26
C GLY A 72 -16.84 -0.94 -4.12
N HIS A 73 -16.32 0.12 -3.50
CA HIS A 73 -17.02 0.91 -2.48
C HIS A 73 -17.61 2.23 -3.03
N GLY A 74 -17.59 2.45 -4.35
CA GLY A 74 -18.12 3.66 -4.97
C GLY A 74 -17.33 4.93 -4.65
N VAL A 75 -16.07 4.80 -4.23
CA VAL A 75 -15.18 5.93 -3.95
C VAL A 75 -14.50 6.37 -5.26
N PRO A 76 -14.71 7.62 -5.73
CA PRO A 76 -14.10 8.12 -6.95
C PRO A 76 -12.56 8.03 -6.89
N ASN A 77 -11.96 7.43 -7.91
CA ASN A 77 -10.52 7.30 -8.05
C ASN A 77 -10.12 7.27 -9.53
N ILE A 78 -8.84 7.45 -9.83
CA ILE A 78 -8.32 7.22 -11.18
C ILE A 78 -8.14 5.71 -11.36
N PRO A 79 -8.79 5.06 -12.35
CA PRO A 79 -8.66 3.63 -12.56
C PRO A 79 -7.21 3.23 -12.88
N HIS A 80 -6.78 2.11 -12.31
CA HIS A 80 -5.46 1.52 -12.56
C HIS A 80 -5.60 0.12 -13.14
N THR A 81 -4.99 -0.12 -14.29
CA THR A 81 -4.93 -1.46 -14.90
C THR A 81 -3.52 -2.03 -14.76
N VAL A 82 -3.44 -3.31 -14.40
CA VAL A 82 -2.16 -4.04 -14.27
C VAL A 82 -1.96 -4.93 -15.47
N PHE A 83 -0.77 -4.86 -16.03
CA PHE A 83 -0.28 -5.83 -16.99
C PHE A 83 0.92 -6.55 -16.37
N LEU A 84 0.88 -7.88 -16.37
CA LEU A 84 1.91 -8.71 -15.77
C LEU A 84 3.01 -8.98 -16.79
N SER A 85 4.26 -8.97 -16.33
CA SER A 85 5.38 -9.33 -17.19
C SER A 85 5.37 -10.83 -17.47
N PRO A 86 5.39 -11.26 -18.75
CA PRO A 86 5.51 -12.68 -19.10
C PRO A 86 6.87 -13.28 -18.71
N SER A 87 7.89 -12.44 -18.45
CA SER A 87 9.21 -12.91 -18.01
C SER A 87 9.26 -13.24 -16.51
N ASN A 88 8.25 -12.88 -15.72
CA ASN A 88 8.21 -13.20 -14.31
C ASN A 88 7.63 -14.62 -14.10
N PRO A 89 8.43 -15.59 -13.64
CA PRO A 89 8.00 -17.00 -13.55
C PRO A 89 6.87 -17.23 -12.55
N PHE A 90 6.70 -16.35 -11.55
CA PHE A 90 5.64 -16.47 -10.55
C PHE A 90 4.28 -16.00 -11.06
N THR A 91 4.25 -15.22 -12.14
CA THR A 91 3.02 -14.63 -12.68
C THR A 91 2.76 -14.99 -14.14
N ALA A 92 3.70 -15.65 -14.81
CA ALA A 92 3.62 -15.96 -16.23
C ALA A 92 2.40 -16.82 -16.60
N GLU A 93 1.95 -17.71 -15.70
CA GLU A 93 0.76 -18.54 -15.93
C GLU A 93 -0.56 -17.74 -16.05
N TYR A 94 -0.60 -16.54 -15.46
CA TYR A 94 -1.75 -15.63 -15.52
C TYR A 94 -1.69 -14.71 -16.74
N VAL A 95 -0.61 -14.73 -17.53
CA VAL A 95 -0.49 -13.96 -18.76
C VAL A 95 -1.09 -14.78 -19.91
N PRO A 96 -2.03 -14.22 -20.70
CA PRO A 96 -2.57 -14.90 -21.87
C PRO A 96 -1.45 -15.34 -22.81
N ARG A 97 -1.62 -16.49 -23.48
CA ARG A 97 -0.64 -16.97 -24.48
C ARG A 97 -0.42 -16.00 -25.64
N SER A 98 -1.38 -15.12 -25.91
CA SER A 98 -1.29 -14.01 -26.87
C SER A 98 -0.38 -12.86 -26.41
N GLY A 99 0.10 -12.89 -25.17
CA GLY A 99 0.77 -11.77 -24.51
C GLY A 99 -0.20 -10.67 -24.10
N ILE A 100 0.36 -9.56 -23.61
CA ILE A 100 -0.38 -8.43 -23.04
C ILE A 100 -0.50 -7.22 -23.98
N TRP A 101 0.30 -7.15 -25.04
CA TRP A 101 0.47 -5.92 -25.82
C TRP A 101 -0.79 -5.48 -26.57
N ALA A 102 -1.59 -6.43 -27.07
CA ALA A 102 -2.86 -6.11 -27.70
C ALA A 102 -3.82 -5.40 -26.72
N ASP A 103 -3.88 -5.88 -25.48
CA ASP A 103 -4.74 -5.29 -24.43
C ASP A 103 -4.21 -3.93 -23.96
N VAL A 104 -2.87 -3.78 -23.84
CA VAL A 104 -2.22 -2.49 -23.57
C VAL A 104 -2.58 -1.48 -24.66
N GLN A 105 -2.47 -1.86 -25.93
CA GLN A 105 -2.82 -1.03 -27.08
C GLN A 105 -4.30 -0.64 -27.08
N ALA A 106 -5.20 -1.60 -26.88
CA ALA A 106 -6.62 -1.35 -26.78
C ALA A 106 -6.95 -0.36 -25.64
N LEU A 107 -6.33 -0.53 -24.47
CA LEU A 107 -6.55 0.34 -23.33
C LEU A 107 -6.07 1.77 -23.57
N VAL A 108 -4.83 1.94 -24.03
CA VAL A 108 -4.27 3.29 -24.27
C VAL A 108 -4.98 3.98 -25.43
N ASN A 109 -5.37 3.27 -26.48
CA ASN A 109 -6.16 3.85 -27.58
C ASN A 109 -7.55 4.31 -27.10
N ARG A 110 -8.13 3.61 -26.13
CA ARG A 110 -9.41 4.01 -25.51
C ARG A 110 -9.27 5.22 -24.59
N ILE A 111 -8.21 5.29 -23.79
CA ILE A 111 -7.98 6.39 -22.83
C ILE A 111 -7.44 7.65 -23.54
N GLY A 112 -6.59 7.46 -24.55
CA GLY A 112 -5.81 8.52 -25.18
C GLY A 112 -4.55 8.88 -24.40
N PHE A 113 -3.54 9.39 -25.10
CA PHE A 113 -2.39 10.02 -24.46
C PHE A 113 -2.76 11.40 -23.88
N PRO A 114 -2.10 11.86 -22.80
CA PRO A 114 -0.99 11.20 -22.09
C PRO A 114 -1.46 10.14 -21.09
N VAL A 115 -0.62 9.11 -20.88
CA VAL A 115 -0.82 8.07 -19.86
C VAL A 115 0.35 8.04 -18.88
N VAL A 116 0.11 7.51 -17.68
CA VAL A 116 1.16 7.33 -16.66
C VAL A 116 1.44 5.84 -16.50
N LEU A 117 2.68 5.44 -16.79
CA LEU A 117 3.21 4.11 -16.53
C LEU A 117 3.97 4.13 -15.21
N LYS A 118 3.82 3.07 -14.42
CA LYS A 118 4.45 2.94 -13.11
C LYS A 118 4.51 1.48 -12.67
N PRO A 119 5.54 1.08 -11.92
CA PRO A 119 5.58 -0.22 -11.29
C PRO A 119 4.37 -0.46 -10.40
N LEU A 120 3.98 -1.73 -10.32
CA LEU A 120 2.91 -2.23 -9.47
C LEU A 120 3.14 -1.80 -8.00
N LYS A 121 4.32 -2.12 -7.47
CA LYS A 121 4.84 -1.67 -6.17
C LYS A 121 6.07 -0.79 -6.39
N GLY A 122 6.18 0.30 -5.65
CA GLY A 122 7.30 1.25 -5.75
C GLY A 122 7.20 2.35 -4.70
N THR A 123 8.26 3.12 -4.51
CA THR A 123 8.35 4.19 -3.50
C THR A 123 9.00 5.44 -4.09
N GLY A 124 8.67 6.61 -3.54
CA GLY A 124 9.35 7.87 -3.88
C GLY A 124 9.20 8.34 -5.34
N GLY A 125 8.25 7.78 -6.11
CA GLY A 125 8.08 8.11 -7.53
C GLY A 125 9.11 7.45 -8.46
N LEU A 126 9.90 6.50 -7.96
CA LEU A 126 10.84 5.73 -8.78
C LEU A 126 10.10 4.96 -9.89
N ASP A 127 10.68 5.01 -11.09
CA ASP A 127 10.20 4.38 -12.32
C ASP A 127 8.77 4.79 -12.74
N VAL A 128 8.31 5.95 -12.27
CA VAL A 128 7.05 6.55 -12.73
C VAL A 128 7.33 7.43 -13.95
N MET A 129 6.68 7.12 -15.07
CA MET A 129 6.86 7.84 -16.34
C MET A 129 5.52 8.33 -16.89
N LYS A 130 5.50 9.59 -17.32
CA LYS A 130 4.42 10.13 -18.18
C LYS A 130 4.80 9.88 -19.63
N ALA A 131 3.97 9.12 -20.35
CA ALA A 131 4.11 8.92 -21.78
C ALA A 131 3.08 9.77 -22.54
N THR A 132 3.53 10.41 -23.61
CA THR A 132 2.73 11.24 -24.53
C THR A 132 2.60 10.60 -25.91
N CYS A 133 3.38 9.54 -26.18
CA CYS A 133 3.31 8.75 -27.41
C CYS A 133 3.71 7.29 -27.15
N TRP A 134 3.49 6.43 -28.14
CA TRP A 134 3.80 5.01 -28.06
C TRP A 134 5.29 4.72 -27.82
N ARG A 135 6.19 5.46 -28.47
CA ARG A 135 7.64 5.32 -28.26
C ARG A 135 8.02 5.48 -26.79
N GLU A 136 7.41 6.45 -26.10
CA GLU A 136 7.64 6.69 -24.67
C GLU A 136 7.00 5.61 -23.80
N GLY A 137 5.80 5.15 -24.15
CA GLY A 137 5.12 4.06 -23.44
C GLY A 137 5.85 2.72 -23.54
N GLU A 138 6.37 2.38 -24.73
CA GLU A 138 7.16 1.17 -24.94
C GLU A 138 8.51 1.23 -24.22
N GLY A 139 9.21 2.38 -24.29
CA GLY A 139 10.47 2.57 -23.58
C GLY A 139 10.30 2.37 -22.07
N ALA A 140 9.18 2.81 -21.49
CA ALA A 140 8.92 2.68 -20.05
C ALA A 140 8.79 1.24 -19.53
N VAL A 141 8.53 0.25 -20.40
CA VAL A 141 8.30 -1.15 -19.99
C VAL A 141 9.38 -2.12 -20.47
N GLN A 142 10.38 -1.63 -21.21
CA GLN A 142 11.52 -2.42 -21.69
C GLN A 142 12.76 -2.32 -20.77
N HIS A 143 12.69 -1.49 -19.73
CA HIS A 143 13.73 -1.31 -18.70
C HIS A 143 13.37 -2.07 -17.42
#